data_AF-A0A1B7HMB9-F1
#
_entry.id   AF-A0A1B7HMB9-F1
#
_cell.length_a   1.000
_cell.length_b   1.000
_cell.length_c   1.000
_cell.angle_alpha   90.00
_cell.angle_beta   90.00
_cell.angle_gamma   90.00
#
_symmetry.space_group_name_H-M   'P 1'
#
loop_
_entity.id
_entity.type
_entity.pdbx_description
1 polymer ?
#
loop_
_entity_poly.entity_id
_entity_poly.type
_entity_poly.pdbx_seq_one_letter_code
_entity_poly.pdbx_strand_id
1 'polypeptide(L)'
;MKMTTRKKPMFKEFYANGIFTRVVAVRGDSGRWSLFGVHRSADAAIFVEAARGGIREWSGLNHLGEFCDSIGITLWEVHHKGAKKEIAA
;
A
#
# COMPACT_ATOMS: atom_id res chain seq x y z
N MET A 1 8.37 -12.89 -2.16
CA MET A 1 7.97 -11.67 -1.44
C MET A 1 7.26 -11.99 -0.13
N LYS A 2 7.81 -11.54 1.00
CA LYS A 2 7.20 -11.62 2.33
C LYS A 2 6.21 -10.47 2.53
N MET A 3 4.99 -10.77 2.97
CA MET A 3 4.00 -9.75 3.30
C MET A 3 3.98 -9.53 4.81
N THR A 4 4.10 -8.28 5.24
CA THR A 4 3.98 -7.89 6.65
C THR A 4 3.14 -6.64 6.77
N THR A 5 2.64 -6.35 7.98
CA THR A 5 1.77 -5.19 8.21
C THR A 5 2.35 -4.31 9.32
N ARG A 6 2.16 -2.98 9.21
CA ARG A 6 2.61 -1.99 10.18
C ARG A 6 1.58 -0.89 10.40
N LYS A 7 1.51 -0.36 11.63
CA LYS A 7 0.66 0.79 11.96
C LYS A 7 1.15 2.07 11.26
N LYS A 8 0.25 3.04 11.12
CA LYS A 8 0.49 4.38 10.53
C LYS A 8 1.83 5.04 10.98
N PRO A 9 2.19 5.11 12.29
CA PRO A 9 3.44 5.79 12.69
C PRO A 9 4.69 5.11 12.13
N MET A 10 4.77 3.78 12.23
CA MET A 10 5.90 3.01 11.72
C MET A 10 5.97 3.06 10.19
N PHE A 11 4.81 3.01 9.52
CA PHE A 11 4.76 3.12 8.06
C PHE A 11 5.27 4.49 7.58
N LYS A 12 4.89 5.57 8.28
CA LYS A 12 5.41 6.93 8.06
C LYS A 12 6.93 6.98 8.24
N GLU A 13 7.47 6.41 9.31
CA GLU A 13 8.91 6.36 9.56
C GLU A 13 9.66 5.61 8.45
N PHE A 14 9.13 4.48 7.99
CA PHE A 14 9.73 3.74 6.88
C PHE A 14 9.79 4.56 5.59
N TYR A 15 8.70 5.28 5.28
CA TYR A 15 8.70 6.17 4.12
C TYR A 15 9.71 7.32 4.28
N ALA A 16 9.68 8.03 5.41
CA ALA A 16 10.56 9.17 5.68
C ALA A 16 12.05 8.80 5.65
N ASN A 17 12.39 7.58 6.08
CA ASN A 17 13.75 7.06 6.08
C ASN A 17 14.17 6.41 4.75
N GLY A 18 13.35 6.48 3.70
CA GLY A 18 13.67 5.94 2.38
C GLY A 18 13.80 4.41 2.36
N ILE A 19 13.08 3.71 3.24
CA ILE A 19 13.03 2.24 3.28
C ILE A 19 12.27 1.68 2.08
N PHE A 20 11.27 2.42 1.58
CA PHE A 20 10.48 2.01 0.43
C PHE A 20 11.11 2.50 -0.87
N THR A 21 11.15 1.62 -1.88
CA THR A 21 11.44 2.03 -3.27
C THR A 21 10.24 2.67 -3.94
N ARG A 22 9.04 2.18 -3.60
CA ARG A 22 7.76 2.70 -4.07
C ARG A 22 6.67 2.42 -3.06
N VAL A 23 5.64 3.26 -3.08
CA VAL A 23 4.38 3.06 -2.35
C VAL A 23 3.31 2.75 -3.38
N VAL A 24 2.56 1.68 -3.15
CA VAL A 24 1.61 1.12 -4.11
C VAL A 24 0.25 0.95 -3.45
N ALA A 25 -0.78 1.43 -4.13
CA ALA A 25 -2.17 1.17 -3.83
C ALA A 25 -2.72 0.10 -4.78
N VAL A 26 -3.40 -0.91 -4.23
CA VAL A 26 -4.08 -1.96 -5.00
C VAL A 26 -5.52 -2.11 -4.54
N ARG A 27 -6.41 -2.44 -5.48
CA ARG A 27 -7.78 -2.80 -5.16
C ARG A 27 -7.85 -4.33 -4.97
N GLY A 28 -8.22 -4.74 -3.76
CA GLY A 28 -8.46 -6.14 -3.44
C GLY A 28 -9.78 -6.65 -4.01
N ASP A 29 -9.96 -7.97 -3.98
CA ASP A 29 -11.14 -8.64 -4.55
C ASP A 29 -12.45 -8.25 -3.86
N SER A 30 -12.38 -7.79 -2.60
CA SER A 30 -13.52 -7.22 -1.86
C SER A 30 -13.91 -5.80 -2.31
N GLY A 31 -13.25 -5.28 -3.34
CA GLY A 31 -13.44 -3.93 -3.85
C GLY A 31 -12.79 -2.83 -3.00
N ARG A 32 -12.14 -3.19 -1.89
CA ARG A 32 -11.45 -2.28 -0.98
C ARG A 32 -10.02 -2.01 -1.45
N TRP A 33 -9.55 -0.80 -1.21
CA TRP A 33 -8.17 -0.45 -1.47
C TRP A 33 -7.26 -0.85 -0.31
N SER A 34 -6.00 -1.11 -0.63
CA SER A 34 -4.92 -1.37 0.32
C SER A 34 -3.68 -0.62 -0.13
N LEU A 35 -2.88 -0.15 0.81
CA LEU A 35 -1.64 0.56 0.55
C LEU A 35 -0.47 -0.21 1.16
N PHE A 36 0.62 -0.34 0.41
CA PHE A 36 1.85 -0.96 0.89
C PHE A 36 3.09 -0.30 0.31
N GLY A 37 4.18 -0.36 1.06
CA GLY A 37 5.51 0.01 0.58
C GLY A 37 6.28 -1.23 0.12
N VAL A 38 7.01 -1.12 -0.98
CA VAL A 38 7.96 -2.16 -1.42
C VAL A 38 9.31 -1.88 -0.79
N HIS A 39 9.77 -2.77 0.08
CA HIS A 39 11.04 -2.59 0.78
C HIS A 39 12.21 -2.58 -0.21
N ARG A 40 13.16 -1.66 -0.04
CA ARG A 40 14.25 -1.44 -1.00
C ARG A 40 15.24 -2.58 -1.14
N SER A 41 15.57 -3.25 -0.04
CA SER A 41 16.62 -4.28 0.02
C SER A 41 16.12 -5.66 0.43
N ALA A 42 14.85 -5.77 0.80
CA ALA A 42 14.26 -7.01 1.27
C ALA A 42 13.17 -7.37 0.28
N ASP A 43 13.03 -8.66 -0.04
CA ASP A 43 11.91 -9.16 -0.83
C ASP A 43 10.63 -9.13 0.03
N ALA A 44 10.16 -7.93 0.35
CA ALA A 44 9.06 -7.70 1.28
C ALA A 44 8.13 -6.55 0.84
N ALA A 45 6.83 -6.79 0.96
CA ALA A 45 5.78 -5.78 0.91
C ALA A 45 5.30 -5.50 2.34
N ILE A 46 5.28 -4.23 2.71
CA ILE A 46 4.86 -3.78 4.04
C ILE A 46 3.55 -3.04 3.87
N PHE A 47 2.46 -3.68 4.23
CA PHE A 47 1.13 -3.08 4.22
C PHE A 47 0.96 -2.16 5.41
N VAL A 48 0.24 -1.05 5.23
CA VAL A 48 -0.24 -0.29 6.37
C VAL A 48 -1.48 -0.97 6.94
N GLU A 49 -1.50 -1.17 8.25
CA GLU A 49 -2.71 -1.56 8.97
C GLU A 49 -3.73 -0.44 8.75
N ALA A 50 -4.89 -0.78 8.20
CA ALA A 50 -6.03 0.12 8.23
C ALA A 50 -6.22 0.59 9.67
N ALA A 51 -6.51 1.89 9.85
CA ALA A 51 -6.83 2.42 11.17
C ALA A 51 -8.16 1.80 11.61
N ARG A 52 -8.09 0.60 12.18
CA ARG A 52 -9.22 -0.29 12.49
C ARG A 52 -10.48 0.51 12.84
N GLY A 53 -11.49 0.43 11.99
CA GLY A 53 -12.87 0.69 12.40
C GLY A 53 -13.72 1.52 11.44
N GLY A 54 -14.45 0.85 10.56
CA GLY A 54 -15.72 1.34 10.05
C GLY A 54 -15.98 1.10 8.57
N ILE A 55 -17.23 1.28 8.16
CA ILE A 55 -17.77 1.18 6.78
C ILE A 55 -17.01 2.09 5.77
N ARG A 56 -16.13 2.97 6.25
CA ARG A 56 -15.35 3.96 5.49
C ARG A 56 -13.90 3.57 5.18
N GLU A 57 -13.42 2.40 5.58
CA GLU A 57 -12.01 2.02 5.33
C GLU A 57 -11.74 1.77 3.84
N TRP A 58 -11.13 2.80 3.22
CA TRP A 58 -10.52 2.84 1.89
C TRP A 58 -11.37 2.24 0.76
N SER A 59 -12.67 2.52 0.78
CA SER A 59 -13.59 2.17 -0.32
C SER A 59 -13.28 2.94 -1.61
N GLY A 60 -12.58 4.09 -1.52
CA GLY A 60 -12.20 4.94 -2.64
C GLY A 60 -10.78 5.50 -2.53
N LEU A 61 -10.24 5.95 -3.68
CA LEU A 61 -8.89 6.53 -3.77
C LEU A 61 -8.77 7.87 -3.04
N ASN A 62 -9.87 8.61 -2.87
CA ASN A 62 -9.91 9.85 -2.08
C ASN A 62 -9.43 9.62 -0.64
N HIS A 63 -9.89 8.54 0.01
CA HIS A 63 -9.48 8.20 1.38
C HIS A 63 -8.02 7.76 1.47
N LEU A 64 -7.48 7.15 0.41
CA LEU A 64 -6.05 6.83 0.32
C LEU A 64 -5.20 8.08 0.11
N GLY A 65 -5.65 9.00 -0.74
CA GLY A 65 -5.00 10.31 -0.94
C GLY A 65 -4.90 11.09 0.37
N GLU A 66 -6.03 11.27 1.06
CA GLU A 66 -6.08 11.90 2.39
C GLU A 66 -5.14 11.22 3.40
N PHE A 67 -5.05 9.88 3.36
CA PHE A 67 -4.12 9.15 4.21
C PHE A 67 -2.66 9.47 3.87
N CYS A 68 -2.28 9.39 2.58
CA CYS A 68 -0.94 9.70 2.09
C CYS A 68 -0.51 11.13 2.47
N ASP A 69 -1.39 12.11 2.25
CA ASP A 69 -1.18 13.51 2.61
C ASP A 69 -0.92 13.65 4.11
N SER A 70 -1.72 12.96 4.94
CA SER A 70 -1.59 13.02 6.41
C SER A 70 -0.27 12.49 6.98
N ILE A 71 0.51 11.74 6.19
CA ILE A 71 1.82 11.21 6.59
C ILE A 71 2.97 11.68 5.71
N GLY A 72 2.71 12.59 4.77
CA GLY A 72 3.73 13.19 3.91
C GLY A 72 4.17 12.31 2.74
N ILE A 73 3.37 11.33 2.34
CA ILE A 73 3.63 10.56 1.13
C ILE A 73 3.16 11.38 -0.07
N THR A 74 4.11 11.81 -0.89
CA THR A 74 3.86 12.70 -2.04
C THR A 74 3.77 11.95 -3.37
N LEU A 75 4.31 10.72 -3.44
CA LEU A 75 4.25 9.86 -4.63
C LEU A 75 3.81 8.45 -4.24
N TRP A 76 2.78 7.97 -4.91
CA TRP A 76 2.29 6.60 -4.80
C TRP A 76 1.65 6.17 -6.12
N GLU A 77 1.70 4.88 -6.39
CA GLU A 77 1.27 4.30 -7.66
C GLU A 77 -0.03 3.52 -7.45
N VAL A 78 -0.96 3.61 -8.41
CA VAL A 78 -2.15 2.76 -8.44
C VAL A 78 -1.89 1.58 -9.36
N HIS A 79 -1.90 0.38 -8.80
CA HIS A 79 -1.70 -0.86 -9.55
C HIS A 79 -2.99 -1.66 -9.60
N HIS A 80 -3.29 -2.22 -10.76
CA HIS A 80 -4.29 -3.27 -10.90
C HIS A 80 -3.57 -4.62 -11.00
N LYS A 81 -4.21 -5.68 -10.51
CA LYS A 81 -3.74 -7.05 -10.71
C LYS A 81 -3.72 -7.28 -12.22
N GLY A 82 -2.53 -7.27 -12.82
CA GLY A 82 -2.38 -7.58 -14.24
C GLY A 82 -2.99 -8.96 -14.51
N ALA A 83 -3.60 -9.13 -15.68
CA ALA A 83 -4.02 -10.44 -16.15
C ALA A 83 -2.86 -11.42 -15.95
N LYS A 84 -3.14 -12.64 -15.46
CA LYS A 84 -2.14 -13.70 -15.43
C LYS A 84 -1.52 -13.73 -16.82
N LYS A 85 -0.21 -13.47 -16.94
CA LYS A 85 0.48 -13.84 -18.17
C LYS A 85 0.30 -15.35 -18.25
N GLU A 86 -0.58 -15.80 -19.13
CA GLU A 86 -0.56 -17.18 -19.58
C GLU A 86 0.88 -17.42 -20.05
N ILE A 87 1.58 -18.28 -19.33
CA ILE A 87 2.84 -18.79 -19.82
C ILE A 87 2.41 -19.63 -21.02
N ALA A 88 2.64 -19.10 -22.23
CA ALA A 88 2.42 -19.86 -23.44
C ALA A 88 3.19 -21.18 -23.30
N ALA A 89 2.46 -22.28 -23.34
CA ALA A 89 2.98 -23.65 -23.25
C ALA A 89 3.84 -23.99 -24.47
#